data_AF-A0A923LJS8-F1
#
_entry.id   AF-A0A923LJS8-F1
#
_cell.length_a   1.000
_cell.length_b   1.000
_cell.length_c   1.000
_cell.angle_alpha   90.00
_cell.angle_beta   90.00
_cell.angle_gamma   90.00
#
_symmetry.space_group_name_H-M   'P 1'
#
loop_
_entity.id
_entity.type
_entity.pdbx_description
1 polymer ?
#
loop_
_entity_poly.entity_id
_entity_poly.type
_entity_poly.pdbx_seq_one_letter_code
_entity_poly.pdbx_strand_id
1 'polypeptide(L)'
;MSQKKKDDKNRWRNLTVAFRVSPEENEELNMRVKLSGAETKREYIIQSVLHQQVIAKGNPLMLVTFRRELQHIEKELERLTSIDEMDSELLTPIRSMLEILEGFHKNSTGEKNNER
;
A
#
# COMPACT_ATOMS: atom_id res chain seq x y z
N MET A 1 7.91 26.57 -2.23
CA MET A 1 6.55 26.23 -1.74
C MET A 1 5.53 27.10 -2.46
N SER A 2 4.92 26.59 -3.54
CA SER A 2 3.98 27.35 -4.36
C SER A 2 2.74 27.75 -3.54
N GLN A 3 2.21 28.95 -3.79
CA GLN A 3 1.10 29.54 -3.01
C GLN A 3 -0.10 28.60 -2.97
N LYS A 4 -0.50 28.30 -1.74
CA LYS A 4 -1.56 27.38 -1.35
C LYS A 4 -2.94 27.97 -1.67
N LYS A 5 -3.31 28.09 -2.96
CA LYS A 5 -4.63 28.56 -3.39
C LYS A 5 -5.66 27.44 -3.26
N LYS A 6 -6.65 27.66 -2.40
CA LYS A 6 -7.91 26.90 -2.38
C LYS A 6 -8.83 27.47 -3.46
N ASP A 7 -9.73 26.64 -4.00
CA ASP A 7 -10.76 27.14 -4.92
C ASP A 7 -11.83 28.00 -4.21
N ASP A 8 -12.78 28.54 -4.97
CA ASP A 8 -13.88 29.37 -4.46
C ASP A 8 -14.77 28.65 -3.43
N LYS A 9 -14.62 27.33 -3.29
CA LYS A 9 -15.30 26.47 -2.31
C LYS A 9 -14.35 25.99 -1.20
N ASN A 10 -13.19 26.63 -1.05
CA ASN A 10 -12.18 26.34 -0.04
C ASN A 10 -11.61 24.90 -0.12
N ARG A 11 -11.69 24.24 -1.28
CA ARG A 11 -11.18 22.88 -1.49
C ARG A 11 -9.70 22.93 -1.82
N TRP A 12 -8.92 22.15 -1.08
CA TRP A 12 -7.47 22.02 -1.29
C TRP A 12 -7.10 21.13 -2.48
N ARG A 13 -7.86 20.03 -2.62
CA ARG A 13 -7.72 19.05 -3.71
C ARG A 13 -8.98 19.14 -4.55
N ASN A 14 -9.02 20.14 -5.44
CA ASN A 14 -10.19 20.49 -6.25
C ASN A 14 -10.21 19.82 -7.64
N LEU A 15 -9.12 19.14 -8.03
CA LEU A 15 -8.98 18.44 -9.29
C LEU A 15 -9.16 16.93 -9.11
N THR A 16 -9.92 16.32 -10.01
CA THR A 16 -10.10 14.86 -10.09
C THR A 16 -9.20 14.32 -11.20
N VAL A 17 -8.39 13.32 -10.86
CA VAL A 17 -7.62 12.50 -11.81
C VAL A 17 -8.20 11.09 -11.75
N ALA A 18 -8.54 10.51 -12.90
CA ALA A 18 -9.17 9.19 -12.99
C ALA A 18 -8.39 8.28 -13.94
N PHE A 19 -8.30 7.00 -13.58
CA PHE A 19 -7.67 5.95 -14.37
C PHE A 19 -8.66 4.80 -14.57
N ARG A 20 -8.50 4.07 -15.67
CA ARG A 20 -9.17 2.77 -15.86
C ARG A 20 -8.23 1.69 -15.35
N VAL A 21 -8.79 0.74 -14.62
CA VAL A 21 -8.07 -0.41 -14.07
C VAL A 21 -8.90 -1.67 -14.30
N SER A 22 -8.23 -2.81 -14.42
CA SER A 22 -8.88 -4.11 -14.42
C SER A 22 -9.48 -4.41 -13.03
N PRO A 23 -10.37 -5.42 -12.91
CA PRO A 23 -10.86 -5.88 -11.62
C PRO A 23 -9.73 -6.30 -10.66
N GLU A 24 -8.74 -7.05 -11.17
CA GLU A 24 -7.58 -7.55 -10.43
C GLU A 24 -6.72 -6.40 -9.89
N GLU A 25 -6.39 -5.41 -10.75
CA GLU A 25 -5.64 -4.21 -10.35
C GLU A 25 -6.37 -3.42 -9.26
N ASN A 26 -7.70 -3.35 -9.31
CA ASN A 26 -8.50 -2.69 -8.29
C ASN A 26 -8.46 -3.45 -6.95
N GLU A 27 -8.50 -4.77 -6.97
CA GLU A 27 -8.39 -5.62 -5.78
C GLU A 27 -7.02 -5.47 -5.11
N GLU A 28 -5.95 -5.56 -5.90
CA GLU A 28 -4.58 -5.36 -5.40
C GLU A 28 -4.41 -3.97 -4.78
N LEU A 29 -4.90 -2.93 -5.45
CA LEU A 29 -4.85 -1.57 -4.91
C LEU A 29 -5.63 -1.44 -3.59
N ASN A 30 -6.80 -2.08 -3.47
CA ASN A 30 -7.56 -2.07 -2.23
C ASN A 30 -6.84 -2.80 -1.10
N MET A 31 -6.18 -3.92 -1.41
CA MET A 31 -5.35 -4.67 -0.46
C MET A 31 -4.19 -3.81 0.04
N ARG A 32 -3.42 -3.21 -0.88
CA ARG A 32 -2.29 -2.32 -0.53
C ARG A 32 -2.71 -1.13 0.33
N VAL A 33 -3.87 -0.51 0.04
CA VAL A 33 -4.42 0.57 0.87
C VAL A 33 -4.66 0.11 2.31
N LYS A 34 -5.32 -1.05 2.49
CA LYS A 34 -5.60 -1.60 3.83
C LYS A 34 -4.31 -1.94 4.58
N LEU A 35 -3.35 -2.59 3.89
CA LEU A 35 -2.07 -2.97 4.48
C LEU A 35 -1.20 -1.76 4.84
N SER A 36 -1.25 -0.67 4.07
CA SER A 36 -0.46 0.54 4.37
C SER A 36 -0.92 1.29 5.62
N GLY A 37 -2.12 1.00 6.14
CA GLY A 37 -2.74 1.76 7.22
C GLY A 37 -3.23 3.15 6.80
N ALA A 38 -3.28 3.44 5.49
CA ALA A 38 -3.79 4.71 4.99
C ALA A 38 -5.30 4.87 5.31
N GLU A 39 -5.68 6.04 5.82
CA GLU A 39 -7.07 6.34 6.16
C GLU A 39 -8.00 6.35 4.94
N THR A 40 -7.47 6.69 3.76
CA THR A 40 -8.24 6.70 2.51
C THR A 40 -7.42 6.24 1.31
N LYS A 41 -8.09 5.60 0.35
CA LYS A 41 -7.50 5.21 -0.96
C LYS A 41 -6.90 6.39 -1.70
N ARG A 42 -7.51 7.57 -1.60
CA ARG A 42 -6.99 8.82 -2.18
C ARG A 42 -5.63 9.20 -1.59
N GLU A 43 -5.46 9.10 -0.26
CA GLU A 43 -4.19 9.45 0.37
C GLU A 43 -3.09 8.49 -0.05
N TYR A 44 -3.38 7.17 -0.04
CA TYR A 44 -2.45 6.17 -0.54
C TYR A 44 -2.00 6.46 -1.98
N ILE A 45 -2.93 6.66 -2.91
CA ILE A 45 -2.60 6.90 -4.32
C ILE A 45 -1.76 8.17 -4.49
N ILE A 46 -2.12 9.27 -3.82
CA ILE A 46 -1.37 10.53 -3.92
C ILE A 46 0.07 10.34 -3.42
N GLN A 47 0.26 9.67 -2.27
CA GLN A 47 1.58 9.43 -1.71
C GLN A 47 2.41 8.51 -2.61
N SER A 48 1.83 7.39 -3.07
CA SER A 48 2.50 6.44 -3.96
C SER A 48 2.93 7.09 -5.29
N VAL A 49 2.07 7.93 -5.89
CA VAL A 49 2.37 8.59 -7.17
C VAL A 49 3.36 9.75 -7.02
N LEU A 50 3.24 10.59 -5.99
CA LEU A 50 4.08 11.79 -5.84
C LEU A 50 5.46 11.51 -5.24
N HIS A 51 5.58 10.49 -4.39
CA HIS A 51 6.81 10.25 -3.62
C HIS A 51 7.48 8.93 -3.98
N GLN A 52 6.91 8.13 -4.88
CA GLN A 52 7.39 6.78 -5.25
C GLN A 52 7.68 5.88 -4.03
N GLN A 53 7.18 6.25 -2.85
CA GLN A 53 7.45 5.60 -1.58
C GLN A 53 6.14 5.43 -0.84
N VAL A 54 5.82 4.18 -0.53
CA VAL A 54 4.67 3.83 0.29
C VAL A 54 4.99 4.21 1.73
N ILE A 55 4.37 5.29 2.22
CA ILE A 55 4.50 5.69 3.62
C ILE A 55 3.56 4.81 4.45
N ALA A 56 4.12 3.77 5.06
CA ALA A 56 3.38 2.90 5.95
C ALA A 56 3.18 3.55 7.32
N LYS A 57 1.94 3.60 7.82
CA LYS A 57 1.56 4.24 9.10
C LYS A 57 0.92 3.26 10.07
N GLY A 58 1.42 3.26 11.31
CA GLY A 58 1.12 2.24 12.29
C GLY A 58 -0.30 2.41 12.79
N ASN A 59 -1.17 1.45 12.51
CA ASN A 59 -2.56 1.44 12.97
C ASN A 59 -2.92 0.01 13.41
N PRO A 60 -3.62 -0.20 14.55
CA PRO A 60 -4.12 -1.51 14.95
C PRO A 60 -4.82 -2.30 13.84
N LEU A 61 -5.61 -1.64 12.98
CA LEU A 61 -6.29 -2.29 11.85
C LEU A 61 -5.32 -2.85 10.81
N MET A 62 -4.17 -2.21 10.61
CA MET A 62 -3.12 -2.71 9.73
C MET A 62 -2.57 -4.03 10.27
N LEU A 63 -2.28 -4.12 11.57
CA LEU A 63 -1.79 -5.36 12.19
C LEU A 63 -2.81 -6.51 12.09
N VAL A 64 -4.11 -6.20 12.28
CA VAL A 64 -5.19 -7.18 12.10
C VAL A 64 -5.27 -7.66 10.64
N THR A 65 -5.10 -6.75 9.68
CA THR A 65 -5.12 -7.08 8.26
C THR A 65 -3.90 -7.92 7.88
N PHE A 66 -2.71 -7.54 8.33
CA PHE A 66 -1.46 -8.32 8.17
C PHE A 66 -1.63 -9.75 8.66
N ARG A 67 -2.19 -9.93 9.87
CA ARG A 67 -2.44 -11.27 10.43
C ARG A 67 -3.37 -12.09 9.52
N ARG A 68 -4.42 -11.48 8.98
CA ARG A 68 -5.37 -12.17 8.10
C ARG A 68 -4.71 -12.60 6.79
N GLU A 69 -3.90 -11.74 6.19
CA GLU A 69 -3.17 -12.07 4.96
C GLU A 69 -2.15 -13.19 5.19
N LEU A 70 -1.42 -13.16 6.32
CA LEU A 70 -0.52 -14.27 6.68
C LEU A 70 -1.27 -15.60 6.86
N GLN A 71 -2.45 -15.59 7.47
CA GLN A 71 -3.28 -16.79 7.59
C GLN A 71 -3.81 -17.30 6.24
N HIS A 72 -4.07 -16.39 5.30
CA HIS A 72 -4.44 -16.78 3.93
C HIS A 72 -3.26 -17.44 3.22
N ILE A 73 -2.08 -16.80 3.28
CA ILE A 73 -0.84 -17.33 2.71
C ILE A 73 -0.52 -18.70 3.32
N GLU A 74 -0.62 -18.84 4.65
CA GLU A 74 -0.40 -20.10 5.36
C GLU A 74 -1.29 -21.22 4.80
N LYS A 75 -2.59 -20.97 4.64
CA LYS A 75 -3.53 -21.95 4.07
C LYS A 75 -3.23 -22.31 2.62
N GLU A 76 -2.84 -21.34 1.80
CA GLU A 76 -2.49 -21.63 0.40
C GLU A 76 -1.18 -22.42 0.34
N LEU A 77 -0.20 -22.14 1.20
CA LEU A 77 1.02 -22.92 1.31
C LEU A 77 0.78 -24.35 1.82
N GLU A 78 -0.12 -24.54 2.80
CA GLU A 78 -0.53 -25.87 3.30
C GLU A 78 -1.19 -26.75 2.22
N ARG A 79 -1.77 -26.15 1.18
CA ARG A 79 -2.38 -26.88 0.06
C ARG A 79 -1.36 -27.35 -0.97
N LEU A 80 -0.20 -26.73 -1.05
CA LEU A 80 0.82 -27.06 -2.03
C LEU A 80 1.48 -28.39 -1.67
N THR A 81 1.58 -29.28 -2.64
CA THR A 81 2.17 -30.61 -2.46
C THR A 81 3.60 -30.67 -2.98
N SER A 82 3.96 -29.74 -3.88
CA SER A 82 5.30 -29.56 -4.42
C SER A 82 5.64 -28.08 -4.61
N ILE A 83 6.93 -27.76 -4.60
CA ILE A 83 7.45 -26.40 -4.85
C ILE A 83 7.13 -25.94 -6.28
N ASP A 84 7.00 -26.87 -7.23
CA ASP A 84 6.65 -26.57 -8.62
C ASP A 84 5.21 -26.04 -8.80
N GLU A 85 4.35 -26.19 -7.78
CA GLU A 85 2.98 -25.66 -7.75
C GLU A 85 2.92 -24.22 -7.20
N MET A 86 4.05 -23.64 -6.78
CA MET A 86 4.09 -22.27 -6.28
C MET A 86 3.94 -21.24 -7.42
N ASP A 87 2.76 -20.63 -7.50
CA ASP A 87 2.54 -19.50 -8.39
C ASP A 87 3.25 -18.23 -7.89
N SER A 88 3.83 -17.48 -8.83
CA SER A 88 4.34 -16.12 -8.60
C SER A 88 3.30 -15.16 -8.02
N GLU A 89 2.01 -15.37 -8.33
CA GLU A 89 0.90 -14.60 -7.75
C GLU A 89 0.77 -14.82 -6.24
N LEU A 90 1.02 -16.05 -5.74
CA LEU A 90 0.96 -16.39 -4.31
C LEU A 90 2.01 -15.62 -3.49
N LEU A 91 3.12 -15.24 -4.11
CA LEU A 91 4.20 -14.48 -3.47
C LEU A 91 3.98 -12.96 -3.51
N THR A 92 3.05 -12.46 -4.34
CA THR A 92 2.78 -11.02 -4.50
C THR A 92 2.29 -10.36 -3.20
N PRO A 93 1.38 -10.98 -2.42
CA PRO A 93 1.03 -10.51 -1.08
C PRO A 93 2.23 -10.39 -0.15
N ILE A 94 3.12 -11.39 -0.14
CA ILE A 94 4.32 -11.41 0.71
C ILE A 94 5.24 -10.24 0.37
N ARG A 95 5.52 -10.02 -0.93
CA ARG A 95 6.35 -8.89 -1.39
C ARG A 95 5.74 -7.55 -0.97
N SER A 96 4.44 -7.39 -1.14
CA SER A 96 3.72 -6.17 -0.73
C SER A 96 3.82 -5.92 0.78
N MET A 97 3.72 -6.98 1.60
CA MET A 97 3.86 -6.89 3.05
C MET A 97 5.30 -6.52 3.46
N LEU A 98 6.31 -7.08 2.79
CA LEU A 98 7.72 -6.74 3.03
C LEU A 98 8.02 -5.29 2.68
N GLU A 99 7.56 -4.78 1.54
CA GLU A 99 7.72 -3.38 1.15
C GLU A 99 7.11 -2.42 2.19
N ILE A 100 5.96 -2.79 2.76
CA ILE A 100 5.28 -2.01 3.79
C ILE A 100 6.08 -2.04 5.10
N LEU A 101 6.60 -3.20 5.51
CA LEU A 101 7.44 -3.33 6.71
C LEU A 101 8.77 -2.56 6.57
N GLU A 102 9.37 -2.56 5.39
CA GLU A 102 10.54 -1.71 5.11
C GLU A 102 10.18 -0.22 5.18
N GLY A 103 9.04 0.17 4.61
CA GLY A 103 8.52 1.53 4.72
C GLY A 103 8.31 1.96 6.18
N PHE A 104 7.80 1.07 7.02
CA PHE A 104 7.68 1.27 8.46
C PHE A 104 9.04 1.48 9.13
N HIS A 105 10.00 0.60 8.85
CA HIS A 105 11.32 0.66 9.43
C HIS A 105 12.00 2.00 9.12
N LYS A 106 12.07 2.37 7.83
CA LYS A 106 12.63 3.64 7.35
C LYS A 106 11.98 4.87 8.00
N ASN A 107 10.66 4.85 8.18
CA ASN A 107 9.92 5.93 8.82
C ASN A 107 10.24 6.05 10.33
N SER A 108 10.49 4.92 11.00
CA SER A 108 10.82 4.88 12.44
C SER A 108 12.27 5.22 12.75
N THR A 109 13.21 4.87 11.86
CA THR A 109 14.64 5.15 12.02
C THR A 109 15.01 6.58 11.62
N GLY A 110 14.09 7.33 11.00
CA GLY A 110 14.33 8.71 10.59
C GLY A 110 15.32 8.82 9.42
N GLU A 111 15.60 7.70 8.74
CA GLU A 111 16.35 7.65 7.49
C GLU A 111 15.49 8.29 6.39
N LYS A 112 15.41 9.62 6.42
CA LYS A 112 14.97 10.38 5.27
C LYS A 112 15.96 10.10 4.16
N ASN A 113 15.49 9.40 3.13
CA ASN A 113 16.23 9.21 1.88
C ASN A 113 16.80 10.55 1.45
N ASN A 114 18.10 10.71 1.67
CA ASN A 114 18.88 11.85 1.25
C ASN A 114 19.37 11.55 -0.16
N GLU A 115 18.43 11.36 -1.08
CA GLU A 115 18.73 11.26 -2.50
C GLU A 115 17.86 12.26 -3.26
N ARG A 116 18.58 12.98 -4.12
CA ARG A 116 18.30 14.32 -4.64
C ARG A 116 17.16 14.37 -5.64
#